data_AF-A0AAV5MXJ4-F1
#
_entry.id   AF-A0AAV5MXJ4-F1
#
_cell.length_a   1.000
_cell.length_b   1.000
_cell.length_c   1.000
_cell.angle_alpha   90.00
_cell.angle_beta   90.00
_cell.angle_gamma   90.00
#
_symmetry.space_group_name_H-M   'P 1'
#
loop_
_entity.id
_entity.type
_entity.pdbx_description
1 polymer ?
#
loop_
_entity_poly.entity_id
_entity_poly.type
_entity_poly.pdbx_seq_one_letter_code
_entity_poly.pdbx_strand_id
1 'polypeptide(L)'
;MQGKVKLLRKRQYSTLAQIFKTPALAGIKWKEIESLIIALGGEVKEGRGSRIKFFLAGSIAHFHRPHPSPDTDKGAVVNVRDWLMSLGVMP
;
A
#
# COMPACT_ATOMS: atom_id res chain seq x y z
N MET A 1 9.77 -0.17 12.14
CA MET A 1 8.45 0.04 11.51
C MET A 1 7.26 -0.07 12.45
N GLN A 2 7.22 -1.02 13.40
CA GLN A 2 6.09 -1.24 14.32
C GLN A 2 5.58 0.01 15.06
N GLY A 3 6.47 0.92 15.47
CA GLY A 3 6.08 2.17 16.13
C GLY A 3 5.23 3.10 15.25
N LYS A 4 5.47 3.11 13.93
CA LYS A 4 4.68 3.90 12.97
C LYS A 4 3.29 3.31 12.75
N VAL A 5 3.16 1.97 12.78
CA VAL A 5 1.86 1.29 12.67
C VAL A 5 0.91 1.72 13.79
N LYS A 6 1.42 1.83 15.03
CA LYS A 6 0.64 2.29 16.20
C LYS A 6 0.13 3.74 16.09
N LEU A 7 0.73 4.55 15.21
CA LEU A 7 0.38 5.95 14.99
C LEU A 7 -0.57 6.15 13.79
N LEU A 8 -0.94 5.08 13.09
CA LEU A 8 -1.87 5.17 11.96
C LEU A 8 -3.25 5.63 12.45
N ARG A 9 -3.90 6.53 11.69
CA ARG A 9 -5.31 6.86 11.94
C ARG A 9 -6.19 5.69 11.49
N LYS A 10 -7.45 5.68 11.96
CA LYS A 10 -8.43 4.60 11.72
C LYS A 10 -8.52 4.15 10.26
N ARG A 11 -8.50 5.10 9.31
CA ARG A 11 -8.60 4.80 7.87
C ARG A 11 -7.37 4.06 7.35
N GLN A 12 -6.16 4.54 7.65
CA GLN A 12 -4.92 3.86 7.22
C GLN A 12 -4.75 2.50 7.88
N TYR A 13 -5.07 2.38 9.17
CA TYR A 13 -5.02 1.09 9.86
C TYR A 13 -6.01 0.08 9.25
N SER A 14 -7.23 0.53 8.93
CA SER A 14 -8.22 -0.30 8.21
C SER A 14 -7.72 -0.74 6.84
N THR A 15 -7.07 0.15 6.08
CA THR A 15 -6.45 -0.20 4.80
C THR A 15 -5.34 -1.25 4.96
N LEU A 16 -4.46 -1.08 5.95
CA LEU A 16 -3.43 -2.06 6.27
C LEU A 16 -4.04 -3.42 6.62
N ALA A 17 -5.07 -3.45 7.48
CA ALA A 17 -5.78 -4.68 7.84
C ALA A 17 -6.46 -5.34 6.62
N GLN A 18 -7.04 -4.56 5.70
CA GLN A 18 -7.65 -5.08 4.48
C GLN A 18 -6.63 -5.70 3.53
N ILE A 19 -5.45 -5.07 3.38
CA ILE A 19 -4.35 -5.60 2.56
C ILE A 19 -3.91 -6.99 3.06
N PHE A 20 -3.91 -7.20 4.39
CA PHE A 20 -3.47 -8.45 5.02
C PHE A 20 -4.53 -9.56 5.12
N LYS A 21 -5.76 -9.35 4.61
CA LYS A 21 -6.79 -10.39 4.59
C LYS A 21 -6.44 -11.53 3.61
N THR A 22 -6.90 -12.73 3.97
CA THR A 22 -6.82 -13.95 3.13
C THR A 22 -8.21 -14.57 3.01
N PRO A 23 -8.76 -14.74 1.79
CA PRO A 23 -8.17 -14.38 0.50
C PRO A 23 -8.00 -12.85 0.34
N ALA A 24 -7.08 -12.42 -0.53
CA ALA A 24 -6.85 -11.01 -0.80
C ALA A 24 -8.13 -10.34 -1.32
N LEU A 25 -8.46 -9.18 -0.74
CA LEU A 25 -9.60 -8.38 -1.19
C LEU A 25 -9.27 -7.67 -2.50
N ALA A 26 -10.25 -7.52 -3.36
CA ALA A 26 -10.24 -6.52 -4.44
C ALA A 26 -10.97 -5.26 -3.96
N GLY A 27 -10.82 -4.14 -4.69
CA GLY A 27 -11.64 -2.95 -4.43
C GLY A 27 -11.09 -2.00 -3.38
N ILE A 28 -9.90 -2.26 -2.84
CA ILE A 28 -9.17 -1.25 -2.04
C ILE A 28 -8.84 -0.11 -3.00
N LYS A 29 -9.32 1.11 -2.72
CA LYS A 29 -9.04 2.27 -3.56
C LYS A 29 -7.55 2.57 -3.53
N TRP A 30 -6.92 2.72 -4.68
CA TRP A 30 -5.48 2.94 -4.78
C TRP A 30 -4.96 4.11 -3.91
N LYS A 31 -5.73 5.20 -3.85
CA LYS A 31 -5.44 6.37 -3.00
C LYS A 31 -5.33 6.04 -1.50
N GLU A 32 -6.02 5.00 -1.02
CA GLU A 32 -5.88 4.54 0.37
C GLU A 32 -4.54 3.88 0.62
N ILE A 33 -4.04 3.14 -0.37
CA ILE A 33 -2.71 2.52 -0.31
C ILE A 33 -1.65 3.63 -0.32
N GLU A 34 -1.76 4.61 -1.23
CA GLU A 34 -0.87 5.80 -1.25
C GLU A 34 -0.89 6.53 0.11
N SER A 35 -2.07 6.77 0.69
CA SER A 35 -2.21 7.40 2.01
C SER A 35 -1.57 6.59 3.14
N LEU A 36 -1.69 5.26 3.10
CA LEU A 36 -1.03 4.36 4.05
C LEU A 36 0.50 4.49 3.95
N ILE A 37 1.07 4.49 2.74
CA ILE A 37 2.53 4.64 2.54
C ILE A 37 3.03 5.95 3.12
N ILE A 38 2.35 7.06 2.85
CA ILE A 38 2.70 8.38 3.39
C ILE A 38 2.62 8.38 4.93
N ALA A 39 1.56 7.78 5.50
CA ALA A 39 1.40 7.72 6.95
C ALA A 39 2.47 6.86 7.65
N LEU A 40 3.00 5.85 6.97
CA LEU A 40 4.14 5.05 7.45
C LEU A 40 5.48 5.81 7.36
N GLY A 41 5.49 7.02 6.80
CA GLY A 41 6.69 7.84 6.58
C GLY A 41 7.38 7.58 5.25
N GLY A 42 6.67 6.97 4.29
CA GLY A 42 7.16 6.74 2.94
C GLY A 42 6.84 7.89 1.97
N GLU A 43 7.35 7.76 0.75
CA GLU A 43 7.06 8.66 -0.36
C GLU A 43 6.38 7.91 -1.51
N VAL A 44 5.56 8.64 -2.26
CA VAL A 44 4.90 8.16 -3.46
C VAL A 44 5.33 9.06 -4.63
N LYS A 45 5.94 8.48 -5.67
CA LYS A 45 6.37 9.23 -6.87
C LYS A 45 5.71 8.69 -8.12
N GLU A 46 5.15 9.58 -8.91
CA GLU A 46 4.57 9.26 -10.21
C GLU A 46 5.66 9.05 -11.26
N GLY A 47 5.49 8.03 -12.10
CA GLY A 47 6.30 7.80 -13.29
C GLY A 47 5.52 8.14 -14.56
N ARG A 48 6.07 7.74 -15.72
CA ARG A 48 5.37 7.91 -17.00
C ARG A 48 4.15 7.00 -17.10
N GLY A 49 2.97 7.58 -17.37
CA GLY A 49 1.70 6.87 -17.49
C GLY A 49 1.13 6.48 -16.13
N SER A 50 0.60 5.26 -16.00
CA SER A 50 0.08 4.74 -14.73
C SER A 50 1.16 4.26 -13.75
N ARG A 51 2.44 4.34 -14.10
CA ARG A 51 3.53 3.84 -13.25
C ARG A 51 3.68 4.67 -11.99
N ILE A 52 3.95 4.00 -10.87
CA ILE A 52 4.15 4.64 -9.57
C ILE A 52 5.24 3.92 -8.80
N LYS A 53 6.02 4.69 -8.03
CA LYS A 53 7.07 4.19 -7.14
C LYS A 53 6.70 4.52 -5.71
N PHE A 54 6.73 3.50 -4.85
CA PHE A 54 6.65 3.68 -3.40
C PHE A 54 8.04 3.55 -2.80
N PHE A 55 8.37 4.46 -1.89
CA PHE A 55 9.59 4.45 -1.11
C PHE A 55 9.18 4.29 0.35
N LEU A 56 9.72 3.30 1.05
CA LEU A 56 9.44 3.09 2.46
C LEU A 56 10.62 2.38 3.13
N ALA A 57 11.10 2.91 4.25
CA ALA A 57 12.19 2.32 5.03
C ALA A 57 13.44 1.95 4.20
N GLY A 58 13.80 2.78 3.21
CA GLY A 58 14.93 2.55 2.30
C GLY A 58 14.66 1.54 1.17
N SER A 59 13.48 0.92 1.13
CA SER A 59 13.05 0.02 0.06
C SER A 59 12.22 0.75 -0.99
N ILE A 60 12.27 0.27 -2.23
CA ILE A 60 11.53 0.80 -3.37
C ILE A 60 10.66 -0.31 -3.95
N ALA A 61 9.38 -0.03 -4.17
CA ALA A 61 8.47 -0.89 -4.92
C ALA A 61 7.85 -0.16 -6.10
N HIS A 62 7.69 -0.89 -7.20
CA HIS A 62 7.14 -0.38 -8.45
C HIS A 62 5.76 -0.98 -8.69
N PHE A 63 4.78 -0.12 -8.94
CA PHE A 63 3.41 -0.53 -9.23
C PHE A 63 2.86 0.21 -10.43
N HIS A 64 1.66 -0.21 -10.85
CA HIS A 64 0.82 0.52 -11.77
C HIS A 64 -0.46 0.92 -11.04
N ARG A 65 -0.86 2.19 -11.17
CA ARG A 65 -2.19 2.62 -10.76
C ARG A 65 -3.24 1.83 -11.55
N PRO A 66 -4.27 1.31 -10.88
CA PRO A 66 -5.41 0.70 -11.56
C PRO A 66 -6.06 1.66 -12.56
N HIS A 67 -6.41 1.15 -13.74
CA HIS A 67 -7.10 1.89 -14.80
C HIS A 67 -7.96 0.93 -15.64
N PRO A 68 -9.21 1.28 -16.03
CA PRO A 68 -9.89 2.57 -15.83
C PRO A 68 -10.48 2.77 -14.43
N SER A 69 -10.73 1.70 -13.68
CA SER A 69 -11.24 1.79 -12.31
C SER A 69 -10.11 2.16 -11.33
N PRO A 70 -10.37 2.96 -10.27
CA PRO A 70 -9.41 3.22 -9.19
C PRO A 70 -9.27 2.04 -8.19
N ASP A 71 -10.00 0.96 -8.42
CA ASP A 71 -10.01 -0.23 -7.57
C ASP A 71 -8.79 -1.11 -7.82
N THR A 72 -8.06 -1.41 -6.75
CA THR A 72 -6.89 -2.30 -6.80
C THR A 72 -7.35 -3.74 -7.00
N ASP A 73 -6.77 -4.42 -7.99
CA ASP A 73 -7.00 -5.84 -8.21
C ASP A 73 -6.29 -6.70 -7.16
N LYS A 74 -6.69 -7.98 -7.06
CA LYS A 74 -6.16 -8.89 -6.05
C LYS A 74 -4.65 -9.10 -6.17
N GLY A 75 -4.12 -9.16 -7.38
CA GLY A 75 -2.69 -9.38 -7.62
C GLY A 75 -1.87 -8.19 -7.11
N ALA A 76 -2.30 -6.97 -7.43
CA ALA A 76 -1.69 -5.76 -6.89
C ALA A 76 -1.79 -5.68 -5.36
N VAL A 77 -2.92 -6.07 -4.75
CA VAL A 77 -3.06 -6.13 -3.27
C VAL A 77 -2.08 -7.14 -2.66
N VAL A 78 -1.92 -8.32 -3.25
CA VAL A 78 -0.93 -9.33 -2.80
C VAL A 78 0.49 -8.76 -2.88
N ASN A 79 0.86 -8.12 -4.00
CA ASN A 79 2.19 -7.54 -4.16
C ASN A 79 2.47 -6.43 -3.12
N VAL A 80 1.47 -5.59 -2.82
CA VAL A 80 1.58 -4.57 -1.76
C VAL A 80 1.75 -5.22 -0.39
N ARG A 81 0.96 -6.27 -0.09
CA ARG A 81 1.06 -7.01 1.17
C ARG A 81 2.45 -7.62 1.36
N ASP A 82 2.95 -8.31 0.35
CA ASP A 82 4.22 -9.04 0.43
C ASP A 82 5.40 -8.05 0.58
N TRP A 83 5.32 -6.90 -0.10
CA TRP A 83 6.29 -5.82 0.10
C TRP A 83 6.22 -5.23 1.51
N LEU A 84 5.05 -4.88 2.03
CA LEU A 84 4.90 -4.36 3.39
C LEU A 84 5.40 -5.36 4.45
N MET A 85 5.06 -6.63 4.29
CA MET A 85 5.53 -7.73 5.13
C MET A 85 7.06 -7.85 5.11
N SER A 86 7.71 -7.70 3.94
CA SER A 86 9.17 -7.70 3.82
C SER A 86 9.85 -6.58 4.61
N LEU A 87 9.12 -5.49 4.90
CA LEU A 87 9.58 -4.34 5.68
C LEU A 87 9.19 -4.41 7.17
N GLY A 88 8.61 -5.54 7.60
CA GLY A 88 8.09 -5.70 8.96
C GLY A 88 6.91 -4.76 9.25
N VAL A 89 6.13 -4.39 8.24
CA VAL A 89 4.87 -3.66 8.39
C VAL A 89 3.73 -4.67 8.35
N MET A 90 3.10 -4.88 9.49
CA MET A 90 1.92 -5.73 9.66
C MET A 90 0.90 -5.01 10.55
N PRO A 91 -0.40 -5.34 10.47
CA PRO A 91 -1.42 -4.80 11.37
C PRO A 91 -1.04 -4.98 12.86
#